data_AF-A0A654DPZ7-F1
#
_entry.id   AF-A0A654DPZ7-F1
#
_cell.length_a   1.000
_cell.length_b   1.000
_cell.length_c   1.000
_cell.angle_alpha   90.00
_cell.angle_beta   90.00
_cell.angle_gamma   90.00
#
_symmetry.space_group_name_H-M   'P 1'
#
loop_
_entity.id
_entity.type
_entity.pdbx_description
1 polymer ?
#
loop_
_entity_poly.entity_id
_entity_poly.type
_entity_poly.pdbx_seq_one_letter_code
_entity_poly.pdbx_strand_id
1 'polypeptide(L)' 'MMDHRQNSVEHPFGTIKQWMGQNAFLMGRLENVCGEFSLIALAYNIRWAITLVSVTGLIAAARA' A
#
# COMPACT_ATOMS: atom_id res chain seq x y z
N MET A 1 -12.70 7.03 19.33
CA MET A 1 -11.77 5.86 19.22
C MET A 1 -11.76 5.24 17.82
N MET A 2 -12.85 5.32 17.03
CA MET A 2 -12.86 4.87 15.63
C MET A 2 -12.14 5.83 14.66
N ASP A 3 -12.19 7.14 14.91
CA ASP A 3 -11.60 8.17 14.03
C ASP A 3 -10.10 8.02 13.81
N HIS A 4 -9.35 7.61 14.83
CA HIS A 4 -7.90 7.55 14.71
C HIS A 4 -7.45 6.41 13.79
N ARG A 5 -8.13 5.25 13.88
CA ARG A 5 -7.84 4.09 13.02
C ARG A 5 -8.31 4.33 11.59
N GLN A 6 -9.45 4.99 11.41
CA GLN A 6 -9.95 5.37 10.08
C GLN A 6 -9.03 6.38 9.40
N ASN A 7 -8.64 7.44 10.11
CA ASN A 7 -7.74 8.46 9.57
C ASN A 7 -6.36 7.88 9.20
N SER A 8 -5.85 6.92 9.99
CA SER A 8 -4.60 6.22 9.67
C SER A 8 -4.66 5.35 8.41
N VAL A 9 -5.85 4.85 8.01
CA VAL A 9 -6.00 4.07 6.77
C VAL A 9 -6.46 4.91 5.58
N GLU A 10 -7.18 6.01 5.82
CA GLU A 10 -7.61 6.95 4.78
C GLU A 10 -6.43 7.68 4.14
N HIS A 11 -5.45 8.11 4.94
CA HIS A 11 -4.27 8.80 4.44
C HIS A 11 -3.44 7.95 3.43
N PRO A 12 -3.07 6.68 3.72
CA PRO A 12 -2.38 5.84 2.75
C PRO A 12 -3.26 5.49 1.54
N PHE A 13 -4.58 5.33 1.74
CA PHE A 13 -5.50 5.10 0.63
C PHE A 13 -5.55 6.30 -0.33
N GLY A 14 -5.62 7.53 0.20
CA GLY A 14 -5.54 8.76 -0.60
C GLY A 14 -4.21 8.90 -1.32
N THR A 15 -3.10 8.55 -0.67
CA THR A 15 -1.76 8.56 -1.27
C THR A 15 -1.66 7.58 -2.44
N ILE A 16 -2.14 6.35 -2.27
CA ILE A 16 -2.19 5.33 -3.31
C ILE A 16 -3.03 5.82 -4.50
N LYS A 17 -4.20 6.40 -4.24
CA LYS A 17 -5.10 6.92 -5.27
C LYS A 17 -4.48 8.09 -6.05
N GLN A 18 -3.73 8.96 -5.36
CA GLN A 18 -2.98 10.03 -6.01
C GLN A 18 -1.86 9.49 -6.90
N TRP A 19 -1.14 8.45 -6.48
CA TRP A 19 -0.12 7.79 -7.32
C TRP A 19 -0.70 7.07 -8.53
N MET A 20 -1.92 6.54 -8.42
CA MET A 20 -2.69 6.02 -9.55
C MET A 20 -3.17 7.13 -10.51
N GLY A 21 -2.89 8.41 -10.22
CA GLY A 21 -3.36 9.54 -11.02
C GLY A 21 -4.86 9.78 -10.90
N GLN A 22 -5.50 9.33 -9.82
CA GLN A 22 -6.96 9.33 -9.62
C GLN A 22 -7.72 8.54 -10.71
N ASN A 23 -7.04 7.65 -11.43
CA ASN A 23 -7.65 6.84 -12.47
C ASN A 23 -8.46 5.67 -11.87
N ALA A 24 -9.36 5.12 -12.70
CA ALA A 24 -9.98 3.84 -12.42
C ALA A 24 -8.94 2.71 -12.46
N PHE A 25 -9.27 1.58 -11.81
CA PHE A 25 -8.49 0.36 -11.94
C PHE A 25 -8.37 -0.04 -13.42
N LEU A 26 -7.23 -0.58 -13.82
CA LEU A 26 -7.01 -1.02 -15.20
C LEU A 26 -7.82 -2.28 -15.51
N MET A 27 -8.09 -3.08 -14.48
CA MET A 27 -8.82 -4.33 -14.57
C MET A 27 -10.34 -4.14 -14.44
N GLY A 28 -11.12 -4.91 -15.22
CA GLY A 28 -12.59 -4.82 -15.25
C GLY A 28 -13.36 -5.89 -14.46
N ARG A 29 -12.70 -6.92 -13.92
CA ARG A 29 -13.33 -7.97 -13.08
C ARG A 29 -12.90 -7.83 -11.64
N LEU A 30 -13.81 -8.07 -10.69
CA LEU A 30 -13.53 -7.93 -9.25
C LEU A 30 -12.30 -8.73 -8.78
N GLU A 31 -12.13 -9.97 -9.25
CA GLU A 31 -10.94 -10.78 -8.92
C GLU A 31 -9.63 -10.07 -9.32
N ASN A 32 -9.61 -9.48 -10.52
CA ASN A 32 -8.43 -8.82 -11.08
C ASN A 32 -8.21 -7.45 -10.43
N VAL A 33 -9.29 -6.74 -10.11
CA VAL A 33 -9.24 -5.48 -9.34
C VAL A 33 -8.70 -5.72 -7.94
N CYS A 34 -9.12 -6.79 -7.26
CA CYS A 34 -8.55 -7.17 -5.97
C CYS A 34 -7.06 -7.47 -6.08
N GLY A 35 -6.63 -8.16 -7.14
CA GLY A 35 -5.21 -8.38 -7.43
C GLY A 35 -4.44 -7.07 -7.64
N GLU A 36 -4.95 -6.17 -8.49
CA GLU A 36 -4.36 -4.87 -8.76
C GLU A 36 -4.24 -4.01 -7.49
N PHE A 37 -5.33 -3.92 -6.73
CA PHE A 37 -5.34 -3.19 -5.45
C PHE A 37 -4.34 -3.79 -4.46
N SER A 38 -4.28 -5.12 -4.35
CA SER A 38 -3.35 -5.81 -3.44
C SER A 38 -1.89 -5.55 -3.82
N LEU A 39 -1.57 -5.56 -5.11
CA LEU A 39 -0.21 -5.27 -5.59
C LEU A 39 0.21 -3.83 -5.25
N ILE A 40 -0.68 -2.87 -5.44
CA ILE A 40 -0.38 -1.46 -5.20
C ILE A 40 -0.26 -1.18 -3.69
N ALA A 41 -1.14 -1.77 -2.87
CA ALA A 41 -1.01 -1.71 -1.43
C ALA A 41 0.30 -2.35 -0.93
N LEU A 42 0.71 -3.50 -1.51
CA LEU A 42 1.98 -4.14 -1.19
C LEU A 42 3.17 -3.24 -1.56
N ALA A 43 3.17 -2.66 -2.75
CA ALA A 43 4.23 -1.76 -3.21
C ALA A 43 4.36 -0.53 -2.30
N TYR A 44 3.23 0.04 -1.86
CA TYR A 44 3.22 1.13 -0.88
C TYR A 44 3.83 0.71 0.45
N ASN A 45 3.39 -0.44 0.99
CA ASN A 45 3.90 -0.97 2.27
C ASN A 45 5.41 -1.26 2.20
N ILE A 46 5.91 -1.83 1.11
CA ILE A 46 7.35 -2.07 0.93
C ILE A 46 8.11 -0.74 0.90
N ARG A 47 7.63 0.26 0.15
CA ARG A 47 8.29 1.57 0.11
C ARG A 47 8.36 2.20 1.49
N TRP A 48 7.26 2.13 2.24
CA TRP A 48 7.18 2.67 3.59
C TRP A 48 8.09 1.92 4.57
N ALA A 49 8.11 0.58 4.50
CA ALA A 49 9.01 -0.24 5.30
C ALA A 49 10.49 0.10 5.01
N ILE A 50 10.86 0.29 3.74
CA ILE A 50 12.20 0.75 3.37
C ILE A 50 12.52 2.11 4.00
N THR A 51 11.57 3.05 3.99
CA THR A 51 11.76 4.37 4.64
C THR A 51 11.95 4.26 6.16
N LEU A 52 11.28 3.32 6.82
CA LEU A 52 11.33 3.16 8.27
C LEU A 52 12.56 2.38 8.75
N VAL A 53 12.82 1.21 8.18
CA VAL A 53 13.81 0.25 8.68
C VAL A 53 15.04 0.09 7.77
N SER A 54 15.07 0.80 6.63
CA SER A 54 16.07 0.64 5.57
C SER A 54 16.04 -0.74 4.89
N VAL A 55 16.62 -0.81 3.69
CA VAL A 55 16.69 -2.08 2.92
C VAL A 55 17.42 -3.17 3.71
N THR A 56 18.53 -2.83 4.38
CA THR A 56 19.32 -3.78 5.17
C THR A 56 18.52 -4.34 6.35
N GLY A 57 17.76 -3.50 7.05
CA GLY A 57 16.88 -3.93 8.15
C GLY A 57 15.76 -4.83 7.66
N LEU A 58 15.19 -4.53 6.49
CA LEU A 58 14.15 -5.36 5.87
C LEU A 58 14.68 -6.76 5.49
N ILE A 59 15.86 -6.84 4.89
CA ILE A 59 16.50 -8.12 4.55
C ILE A 59 16.84 -8.94 5.79
N ALA A 60 17.31 -8.29 6.86
CA ALA A 60 17.58 -8.95 8.13
C ALA A 60 16.30 -9.54 8.74
N ALA A 61 15.21 -8.76 8.75
CA ALA A 61 13.91 -9.21 9.25
C ALA A 61 13.30 -10.35 8.43
N ALA A 62 13.51 -10.38 7.11
CA ALA A 62 12.99 -11.43 6.23
C ALA A 62 13.78 -12.75 6.32
N ARG A 63 15.01 -12.72 6.86
CA ARG A 63 15.87 -13.90 7.03
C ARG A 63 15.75 -14.52 8.43
N ALA A 64 15.19 -13.79 9.39
CA ALA A 64 14.90 -14.26 10.74
C ALA A 64 13.65 -15.14 10.76
#